data_AF-A0A7C2EGF5-F1
#
_entry.id   AF-A0A7C2EGF5-F1
#
_cell.length_a   1.000
_cell.length_b   1.000
_cell.length_c   1.000
_cell.angle_alpha   90.00
_cell.angle_beta   90.00
_cell.angle_gamma   90.00
#
_symmetry.space_group_name_H-M   'P 1'
#
loop_
_entity.id
_entity.type
_entity.pdbx_description
1 polymer ?
#
loop_
_entity_poly.entity_id
_entity_poly.type
_entity_poly.pdbx_seq_one_letter_code
_entity_poly.pdbx_strand_id
1 'polypeptide(L)'
;MGGRGYNRKRAAAEPYRDIDFSGAQRGPVVPLEPGKAQIPIRLDNAVLEYFRALVDKGGGGNYQTLINDALAAYIHQQSMLNAVRQVVREEAGIAGQLSGGV
;
A
#
# COMPACT_ATOMS: atom_id res chain seq x y z
N MET A 1 3.44 5.07 -44.67
CA MET A 1 3.41 4.29 -43.40
C MET A 1 2.03 4.42 -42.79
N GLY A 2 1.23 3.35 -42.81
CA GLY A 2 -0.18 3.37 -42.41
C GLY A 2 -0.37 3.17 -40.90
N GLY A 3 -1.02 4.12 -40.24
CA GLY A 3 -1.45 3.99 -38.84
C GLY A 3 -2.78 3.25 -38.75
N ARG A 4 -2.76 2.02 -38.21
CA ARG A 4 -3.96 1.24 -37.89
C ARG A 4 -4.70 1.89 -36.71
N GLY A 5 -5.78 2.60 -37.00
CA GLY A 5 -6.73 3.06 -35.99
C GLY A 5 -7.47 1.86 -35.38
N TYR A 6 -7.30 1.63 -34.08
CA TYR A 6 -8.03 0.60 -33.35
C TYR A 6 -9.49 1.04 -33.16
N ASN A 7 -10.38 0.51 -34.00
CA ASN A 7 -11.81 0.73 -33.93
C ASN A 7 -12.45 -0.23 -32.91
N ARG A 8 -12.46 0.13 -31.62
CA ARG A 8 -13.22 -0.63 -30.60
C ARG A 8 -14.69 -0.27 -30.72
N LYS A 9 -15.48 -1.17 -31.34
CA LYS A 9 -16.95 -1.16 -31.26
C LYS A 9 -17.34 -1.24 -29.78
N ARG A 10 -17.81 -0.13 -29.21
CA ARG A 10 -18.40 -0.12 -27.86
C ARG A 10 -19.72 -0.89 -27.96
N ALA A 11 -19.80 -2.06 -27.35
CA ALA A 11 -21.09 -2.70 -27.11
C ALA A 11 -21.95 -1.73 -26.29
N ALA A 12 -23.18 -1.48 -26.74
CA ALA A 12 -24.10 -0.60 -26.02
C ALA A 12 -24.25 -1.11 -24.58
N ALA A 13 -24.01 -0.24 -23.60
CA ALA A 13 -24.28 -0.55 -22.21
C ALA A 13 -25.76 -0.94 -22.09
N GLU A 14 -26.07 -1.96 -21.29
CA GLU A 14 -27.44 -2.36 -21.02
C GLU A 14 -28.25 -1.14 -20.53
N PRO A 15 -29.51 -0.96 -20.96
CA PRO A 15 -30.33 0.15 -20.52
C PRO A 15 -30.48 0.12 -19.00
N TYR A 16 -30.44 1.30 -18.38
CA TYR A 16 -30.57 1.51 -16.94
C TYR A 16 -31.79 0.74 -16.41
N ARG A 17 -31.54 -0.30 -15.62
CA ARG A 17 -32.60 -1.04 -14.92
C ARG A 17 -32.96 -0.24 -13.68
N ASP A 18 -34.21 0.13 -13.57
CA ASP A 18 -34.76 0.70 -12.34
C ASP A 18 -34.86 -0.44 -11.32
N ILE A 19 -33.79 -0.62 -10.55
CA ILE A 19 -33.71 -1.67 -9.54
C ILE A 19 -34.36 -1.11 -8.28
N ASP A 20 -35.54 -1.59 -7.96
CA ASP A 20 -36.22 -1.27 -6.70
C ASP A 20 -35.49 -1.94 -5.53
N PHE A 21 -34.79 -1.14 -4.74
CA PHE A 21 -34.07 -1.57 -3.54
C PHE A 21 -34.94 -1.52 -2.27
N SER A 22 -36.26 -1.33 -2.38
CA SER A 22 -37.18 -1.24 -1.25
C SER A 22 -37.12 -2.46 -0.31
N GLY A 23 -36.84 -3.66 -0.87
CA GLY A 23 -36.67 -4.91 -0.11
C GLY A 23 -35.21 -5.27 0.24
N ALA A 24 -34.24 -4.42 -0.08
CA ALA A 24 -32.83 -4.72 0.17
C ALA A 24 -32.47 -4.54 1.66
N GLN A 25 -32.21 -5.65 2.34
CA GLN A 25 -31.73 -5.63 3.72
C GLN A 25 -30.22 -5.32 3.74
N ARG A 26 -29.81 -4.23 4.40
CA ARG A 26 -28.39 -3.92 4.58
C ARG A 26 -27.74 -5.06 5.37
N GLY A 27 -26.75 -5.72 4.77
CA GLY A 27 -25.96 -6.75 5.44
C GLY A 27 -25.27 -6.19 6.69
N PRO A 28 -24.88 -7.05 7.65
CA PRO A 28 -24.17 -6.65 8.85
C PRO A 28 -22.97 -5.76 8.49
N VAL A 29 -22.89 -4.58 9.11
CA VAL A 29 -21.68 -3.77 9.07
C VAL A 29 -20.62 -4.58 9.81
N VAL A 30 -19.71 -5.22 9.07
CA VAL A 30 -18.58 -5.94 9.66
C VAL A 30 -17.78 -4.91 10.45
N PRO A 31 -17.72 -5.01 11.80
CA PRO A 31 -16.91 -4.10 12.58
C PRO A 31 -15.45 -4.26 12.14
N LEU A 32 -14.72 -3.14 12.08
CA LEU A 32 -13.29 -3.19 11.75
C LEU A 32 -12.59 -4.15 12.70
N GLU A 33 -11.71 -4.99 12.14
CA GLU A 33 -10.90 -5.91 12.93
C GLU A 33 -10.15 -5.15 14.04
N PRO A 34 -10.18 -5.64 15.28
CA PRO A 34 -9.50 -4.97 16.39
C PRO A 34 -8.00 -4.81 16.08
N GLY A 35 -7.51 -3.58 16.13
CA GLY A 35 -6.12 -3.23 15.84
C GLY A 35 -5.87 -2.55 14.48
N LYS A 36 -6.86 -2.47 13.60
CA LYS A 36 -6.76 -1.73 12.32
C LYS A 36 -7.63 -0.47 12.37
N ALA A 37 -7.01 0.69 12.24
CA ALA A 37 -7.74 1.96 12.13
C ALA A 37 -8.04 2.25 10.65
N GLN A 38 -9.31 2.49 10.30
CA GLN A 38 -9.67 3.03 8.99
C GLN A 38 -9.43 4.53 9.02
N ILE A 39 -8.46 4.97 8.22
CA ILE A 39 -8.12 6.38 8.06
C ILE A 39 -8.36 6.82 6.62
N PRO A 40 -8.98 7.99 6.37
CA PRO A 40 -9.10 8.54 5.03
C PRO A 40 -7.76 9.19 4.62
N ILE A 41 -6.82 8.37 4.13
CA ILE A 41 -5.56 8.86 3.58
C ILE A 41 -5.63 9.01 2.06
N ARG A 42 -4.96 10.03 1.53
CA ARG A 42 -4.74 10.17 0.09
C ARG A 42 -3.46 9.43 -0.27
N LEU A 43 -3.58 8.42 -1.13
CA LEU A 43 -2.47 7.70 -1.75
C LEU A 43 -2.37 8.12 -3.22
N ASP A 44 -1.16 8.10 -3.76
CA ASP A 44 -0.95 8.33 -5.20
C ASP A 44 -1.64 7.22 -6.01
N ASN A 45 -2.25 7.60 -7.12
CA ASN A 45 -2.86 6.64 -8.05
C ASN A 45 -1.81 5.66 -8.59
N ALA A 46 -0.58 6.10 -8.83
CA ALA A 46 0.50 5.22 -9.29
C ALA A 46 0.80 4.10 -8.28
N VAL A 47 0.75 4.42 -6.99
CA VAL A 47 0.95 3.44 -5.91
C VAL A 47 -0.22 2.45 -5.89
N LEU A 48 -1.45 2.95 -5.96
CA LEU A 48 -2.64 2.09 -6.00
C LEU A 48 -2.65 1.16 -7.21
N GLU A 49 -2.30 1.67 -8.39
CA GLU A 49 -2.21 0.87 -9.63
C GLU A 49 -1.14 -0.20 -9.54
N TYR A 50 0.03 0.12 -9.00
CA TYR A 50 1.10 -0.86 -8.80
C TYR A 50 0.65 -2.03 -7.92
N PHE A 51 0.08 -1.75 -6.74
CA PHE A 51 -0.36 -2.80 -5.83
C PHE A 51 -1.56 -3.58 -6.36
N ARG A 52 -2.47 -2.94 -7.11
CA ARG A 52 -3.55 -3.65 -7.81
C ARG A 52 -2.99 -4.63 -8.85
N ALA A 53 -2.09 -4.17 -9.71
CA ALA A 53 -1.47 -5.02 -10.72
C ALA A 53 -0.67 -6.18 -10.10
N LEU A 54 -0.08 -5.98 -8.92
CA LEU A 54 0.66 -7.01 -8.20
C LEU A 54 -0.27 -8.13 -7.68
N VAL A 55 -1.44 -7.75 -7.16
CA VAL A 55 -2.48 -8.67 -6.69
C VAL A 55 -3.13 -9.43 -7.85
N ASP A 56 -3.42 -8.73 -8.94
CA ASP A 56 -4.05 -9.32 -10.13
C ASP A 56 -3.14 -10.40 -10.74
N LYS A 57 -1.81 -10.18 -10.75
CA LYS A 57 -0.82 -11.18 -11.17
C LYS A 57 -0.75 -12.39 -10.23
N GLY A 58 -1.05 -12.20 -8.95
CA GLY A 58 -0.99 -13.24 -7.91
C GLY A 58 -2.24 -14.13 -7.83
N GLY A 59 -3.26 -13.91 -8.65
CA GLY A 59 -4.49 -14.70 -8.62
C GLY A 59 -5.56 -14.19 -7.64
N GLY A 60 -5.49 -12.91 -7.27
CA GLY A 60 -6.45 -12.27 -6.37
C GLY A 60 -5.94 -12.17 -4.93
N GLY A 61 -6.36 -11.11 -4.24
CA GLY A 61 -5.85 -10.73 -2.93
C GLY A 61 -6.26 -9.31 -2.54
N ASN A 62 -5.79 -8.83 -1.39
CA ASN A 62 -6.13 -7.49 -0.90
C ASN A 62 -4.94 -6.54 -1.05
N TYR A 63 -5.04 -5.59 -1.98
CA TYR A 63 -4.02 -4.56 -2.18
C TYR A 63 -3.79 -3.71 -0.92
N GLN A 64 -4.78 -3.56 -0.04
CA GLN A 64 -4.62 -2.85 1.23
C GLN A 64 -3.68 -3.59 2.18
N THR A 65 -3.72 -4.92 2.20
CA THR A 65 -2.80 -5.73 3.01
C THR A 65 -1.36 -5.50 2.57
N LEU A 66 -1.10 -5.55 1.26
CA LEU A 66 0.24 -5.34 0.72
C LEU A 66 0.78 -3.94 0.98
N ILE A 67 -0.08 -2.92 0.88
CA ILE A 67 0.29 -1.55 1.24
C ILE A 67 0.68 -1.48 2.72
N ASN A 68 -0.10 -2.09 3.61
CA ASN A 68 0.22 -2.13 5.03
C ASN A 68 1.53 -2.87 5.32
N ASP A 69 1.75 -4.01 4.68
CA ASP A 69 2.98 -4.79 4.86
C ASP A 69 4.21 -4.00 4.40
N ALA A 70 4.10 -3.27 3.29
CA ALA A 70 5.16 -2.38 2.81
C ALA A 70 5.46 -1.23 3.79
N LEU A 71 4.42 -0.62 4.38
CA LEU A 71 4.57 0.42 5.40
C LEU A 71 5.22 -0.14 6.67
N ALA A 72 4.81 -1.34 7.11
CA ALA A 72 5.39 -2.02 8.27
C ALA A 72 6.88 -2.36 8.04
N ALA A 73 7.22 -2.87 6.85
CA ALA A 73 8.60 -3.14 6.45
C ALA A 73 9.46 -1.87 6.46
N TYR A 74 8.92 -0.75 5.97
CA TYR A 74 9.62 0.54 6.00
C TYR A 74 9.90 1.01 7.44
N ILE A 75 8.93 0.88 8.35
CA ILE A 75 9.11 1.21 9.78
C ILE A 75 10.22 0.34 10.39
N HIS A 76 10.19 -0.97 10.12
CA HIS A 76 11.18 -1.90 10.64
C HIS A 76 12.59 -1.58 10.12
N GLN A 77 12.73 -1.32 8.82
CA GLN A 77 14.00 -0.94 8.22
C GLN A 77 14.55 0.36 8.82
N GLN A 78 13.69 1.36 9.05
CA GLN A 78 14.11 2.63 9.65
C GLN A 78 14.55 2.44 11.11
N SER A 79 13.87 1.58 11.87
CA SER A 79 14.26 1.21 13.24
C SER A 79 15.64 0.53 13.25
N MET A 80 15.88 -0.43 12.35
CA MET A 80 17.18 -1.09 12.22
C MET A 80 18.30 -0.12 11.86
N LEU A 81 18.07 0.78 10.89
CA LEU A 81 19.09 1.77 10.49
C LEU A 81 19.43 2.73 11.63
N ASN A 82 18.46 3.10 12.45
CA ASN A 82 18.70 3.91 13.64
C ASN A 82 19.50 3.16 14.69
N ALA A 83 19.19 1.89 14.94
CA ALA A 83 19.96 1.05 15.85
C ALA A 83 21.42 0.89 15.38
N VAL A 84 21.65 0.63 14.10
CA VAL A 84 23.00 0.53 13.52
C VAL A 84 23.75 1.85 13.65
N ARG A 85 23.11 3.00 13.36
CA ARG A 85 23.73 4.32 13.55
C ARG A 85 24.10 4.61 14.99
N GLN A 86 23.30 4.13 15.94
CA GLN A 86 23.60 4.30 17.36
C GLN A 86 24.84 3.50 17.75
N VAL A 87 24.90 2.22 17.38
CA VAL A 87 26.07 1.36 17.62
C VAL A 87 27.33 1.95 16.99
N VAL A 88 27.25 2.40 15.73
CA VAL A 88 28.41 3.01 15.05
C VAL A 88 28.87 4.30 15.73
N ARG A 89 27.96 5.10 16.29
CA ARG A 89 28.33 6.32 17.04
C ARG A 89 28.94 6.00 18.41
N GLU A 90 28.44 4.98 19.09
CA GLU A 90 29.01 4.49 20.34
C GLU A 90 30.44 4.00 20.10
N GLU A 91 30.68 3.16 19.09
CA GLU A 91 32.00 2.67 18.73
C GLU A 91 32.95 3.78 18.22
N ALA A 92 32.45 4.72 17.42
CA ALA A 92 33.25 5.87 16.96
C ALA A 92 33.58 6.87 18.08
N GLY A 93 32.69 7.02 19.07
CA GLY A 93 32.92 7.84 20.26
C GLY A 93 34.00 7.27 21.17
N ILE A 94 34.05 5.94 21.29
CA ILE A 94 35.08 5.20 22.04
C ILE A 94 36.44 5.35 21.33
N ALA A 95 36.49 5.25 20.00
CA ALA A 95 37.73 5.44 19.23
C ALA A 95 38.30 6.87 19.32
N GLY A 96 37.44 7.89 19.47
CA GLY A 96 37.86 9.29 19.67
C GLY A 96 38.53 9.53 21.03
N GLN A 97 38.07 8.85 22.09
CA GLN A 97 38.61 9.01 23.45
C GLN A 97 39.97 8.33 23.67
N LEU A 98 40.29 7.29 22.89
CA LEU A 98 41.58 6.58 22.97
C LEU A 98 42.74 7.28 22.21
N SER A 99 42.45 8.33 21.44
CA SER A 99 43.45 9.06 20.65
C SER A 99 43.86 10.43 21.23
N GLY A 100 43.22 10.88 22.30
CA GLY A 100 43.42 12.22 22.89
C GLY A 100 44.29 12.25 24.16
N GLY A 101 45.04 11.19 24.45
CA GLY A 101 45.82 11.07 25.68
C GLY A 101 47.26 10.61 25.43
N VAL A 102 48.06 11.43 24.75
CA VAL A 102 49.53 11.49 24.91
C VAL A 102 49.99 12.92 24.68
#